data_AF-A0A7C1Y5V1-F1
#
_entry.id   AF-A0A7C1Y5V1-F1
#
_cell.length_a   1.000
_cell.length_b   1.000
_cell.length_c   1.000
_cell.angle_alpha   90.00
_cell.angle_beta   90.00
_cell.angle_gamma   90.00
#
_symmetry.space_group_name_H-M   'P 1'
#
loop_
_entity.id
_entity.type
_entity.pdbx_description
1 polymer ?
#
loop_
_entity_poly.entity_id
_entity_poly.type
_entity_poly.pdbx_seq_one_letter_code
_entity_poly.pdbx_strand_id
1 'polypeptide(L)'
;PLIIMAPIPLTIIGVMPGHALLGAQFTATSMIGMIALAGIIVRNSILLVDFVNQQVEEGVALQEAVLRAGAVRAKPIALTGLAAMLGALFILDDPIFSGLAISLIFGILVSTVLTLVVIPVMYYAYRYKREPA
;
A
#
# COMPACT_ATOMS: atom_id res chain seq x y z
N PRO A 1 5.70 -7.46 12.77
CA PRO A 1 4.25 -7.22 12.57
C PRO A 1 3.84 -5.74 12.51
N LEU A 2 4.22 -4.90 13.49
CA LEU A 2 3.73 -3.50 13.55
C LEU A 2 4.11 -2.66 12.31
N ILE A 3 5.33 -2.81 11.79
CA ILE A 3 5.81 -2.09 10.59
C ILE A 3 4.97 -2.44 9.35
N ILE A 4 4.52 -3.69 9.24
CA ILE A 4 3.72 -4.19 8.11
C ILE A 4 2.32 -3.57 8.13
N MET A 5 1.76 -3.32 9.32
CA MET A 5 0.43 -2.75 9.52
C MET A 5 0.42 -1.21 9.52
N ALA A 6 1.59 -0.58 9.64
CA ALA A 6 1.73 0.86 9.73
C ALA A 6 1.12 1.67 8.57
N PRO A 7 1.09 1.17 7.32
CA PRO A 7 0.45 1.90 6.22
C PRO A 7 -1.09 1.83 6.22
N ILE A 8 -1.72 0.97 7.03
CA ILE A 8 -3.19 0.83 7.04
C ILE A 8 -3.87 2.17 7.38
N PRO A 9 -3.52 2.89 8.46
CA PRO A 9 -4.11 4.20 8.73
C PRO A 9 -3.83 5.24 7.63
N LEU A 10 -2.70 5.13 6.92
CA LEU A 10 -2.37 6.04 5.82
C LEU A 10 -3.33 5.89 4.63
N THR A 11 -4.08 4.78 4.53
CA THR A 11 -5.11 4.62 3.49
C THR A 11 -6.22 5.66 3.57
N ILE A 12 -6.52 6.15 4.77
CA ILE A 12 -7.53 7.18 5.00
C ILE A 12 -7.15 8.47 4.25
N ILE A 13 -5.85 8.75 4.15
CA ILE A 13 -5.30 9.90 3.41
C ILE A 13 -5.58 9.77 1.90
N GLY A 14 -5.75 8.56 1.37
CA GLY A 14 -6.18 8.34 -0.01
C GLY A 14 -7.70 8.37 -0.16
N VAL A 15 -8.40 7.61 0.68
CA VAL A 15 -9.84 7.35 0.53
C VAL A 15 -10.70 8.59 0.80
N MET A 16 -10.43 9.32 1.89
CA MET A 16 -11.27 10.44 2.30
C MET A 16 -11.20 11.62 1.33
N PRO A 17 -10.01 12.06 0.88
CA PRO A 17 -9.93 13.07 -0.16
C PRO A 17 -10.54 12.62 -1.49
N GLY A 18 -10.43 11.34 -1.85
CA GLY A 18 -11.08 10.80 -3.06
C GLY A 18 -12.60 10.98 -3.06
N HIS A 19 -13.25 10.69 -1.93
CA HIS A 19 -14.68 10.93 -1.75
C HIS A 19 -15.03 12.42 -1.80
N ALA A 20 -14.22 13.26 -1.14
CA ALA A 20 -14.43 14.70 -1.13
C ALA A 20 -14.29 15.32 -2.54
N LEU A 21 -13.30 14.87 -3.33
CA LEU A 21 -13.06 15.37 -4.69
C LEU A 21 -14.17 14.98 -5.67
N LEU A 22 -14.75 13.79 -5.52
CA LEU A 22 -15.87 13.32 -6.35
C LEU A 22 -17.25 13.71 -5.79
N GLY A 23 -17.31 14.41 -4.66
CA GLY A 23 -18.57 14.79 -4.01
C GLY A 23 -19.41 13.59 -3.55
N ALA A 24 -18.80 12.42 -3.38
CA ALA A 24 -19.49 11.18 -3.01
C ALA A 24 -19.51 10.99 -1.49
N GLN A 25 -20.63 10.50 -0.96
CA GLN A 25 -20.75 10.19 0.45
C GLN A 25 -19.96 8.92 0.79
N PHE A 26 -19.38 8.87 1.99
CA PHE A 26 -18.75 7.66 2.49
C PHE A 26 -19.84 6.68 2.97
N THR A 27 -20.00 5.58 2.25
CA THR A 27 -21.07 4.58 2.45
C THR A 27 -20.55 3.26 3.01
N ALA A 28 -21.46 2.33 3.32
CA ALA A 28 -21.11 0.95 3.69
C ALA A 28 -20.25 0.25 2.61
N THR A 29 -20.54 0.46 1.33
CA THR A 29 -19.72 -0.10 0.23
C THR A 29 -18.32 0.52 0.20
N SER A 30 -18.19 1.79 0.60
CA SER A 30 -16.88 2.46 0.76
C SER A 30 -16.03 1.82 1.85
N MET A 31 -16.64 1.37 2.96
CA MET A 31 -15.97 0.63 4.03
C MET A 31 -15.43 -0.71 3.53
N ILE A 32 -16.21 -1.44 2.72
CA ILE A 32 -15.76 -2.70 2.10
C ILE A 32 -14.52 -2.44 1.23
N GLY A 33 -14.54 -1.38 0.41
CA GLY A 33 -13.38 -0.98 -0.39
C GLY A 33 -12.14 -0.67 0.46
N MET A 34 -12.31 0.01 1.59
CA MET A 34 -11.21 0.31 2.53
C MET A 34 -10.63 -0.98 3.15
N ILE A 35 -11.46 -1.94 3.53
CA ILE A 35 -11.01 -3.22 4.08
C ILE A 35 -10.23 -4.01 3.02
N ALA A 36 -10.74 -4.06 1.78
CA ALA A 36 -10.06 -4.71 0.67
C ALA A 36 -8.69 -4.06 0.39
N LEU A 37 -8.64 -2.73 0.38
CA LEU A 37 -7.41 -1.95 0.23
C LEU A 37 -6.38 -2.27 1.33
N ALA A 38 -6.82 -2.34 2.59
CA ALA A 38 -5.94 -2.71 3.70
C ALA A 38 -5.30 -4.09 3.48
N GLY A 39 -6.07 -5.07 2.98
CA GLY A 39 -5.54 -6.40 2.62
C GLY A 39 -4.47 -6.35 1.52
N ILE A 40 -4.70 -5.56 0.45
CA ILE A 40 -3.73 -5.38 -0.64
C ILE A 40 -2.42 -4.80 -0.10
N ILE A 41 -2.51 -3.77 0.73
CA ILE A 41 -1.35 -3.08 1.30
C ILE A 41 -0.57 -4.00 2.24
N VAL A 42 -1.26 -4.71 3.13
CA VAL A 42 -0.61 -5.67 4.04
C VAL A 42 0.15 -6.72 3.24
N ARG A 43 -0.46 -7.27 2.18
CA ARG A 43 0.22 -8.24 1.30
C ARG A 43 1.48 -7.67 0.66
N ASN A 44 1.42 -6.43 0.18
CA ASN A 44 2.57 -5.77 -0.44
C ASN A 44 3.68 -5.50 0.57
N SER A 45 3.32 -5.05 1.78
CA SER A 45 4.26 -4.81 2.89
C SER A 45 4.93 -6.10 3.37
N ILE A 46 4.19 -7.20 3.50
CA ILE A 46 4.74 -8.51 3.85
C ILE A 46 5.82 -8.90 2.85
N LEU A 47 5.48 -8.90 1.55
CA LEU A 47 6.40 -9.35 0.51
C LEU A 47 7.65 -8.46 0.38
N LEU A 48 7.54 -7.16 0.64
CA LEU A 48 8.69 -6.26 0.64
C LEU A 48 9.62 -6.54 1.83
N VAL A 49 9.07 -6.63 3.04
CA VAL A 49 9.85 -6.92 4.25
C VAL A 49 10.50 -8.30 4.18
N ASP A 50 9.79 -9.29 3.65
CA ASP A 50 10.28 -10.65 3.48
C ASP A 50 11.49 -10.70 2.52
N PHE A 51 11.40 -10.00 1.39
CA PHE A 51 12.51 -9.87 0.45
C PHE A 51 13.72 -9.17 1.08
N VAL A 52 13.50 -8.14 1.90
CA VAL A 52 14.62 -7.48 2.62
C VAL A 52 15.28 -8.46 3.59
N ASN A 53 14.51 -9.21 4.36
CA ASN A 53 15.07 -10.20 5.30
C ASN A 53 15.89 -11.25 4.57
N GLN A 54 15.36 -11.79 3.46
CA GLN A 54 16.06 -12.77 2.64
C GLN A 54 17.41 -12.25 2.13
N GLN A 55 17.43 -11.02 1.58
CA GLN A 55 18.68 -10.40 1.11
C GLN A 55 19.69 -10.18 2.25
N VAL A 56 19.23 -9.83 3.45
CA VAL A 56 20.10 -9.67 4.62
C VAL A 56 20.64 -11.02 5.10
N GLU A 57 19.84 -12.09 5.06
CA GLU A 57 20.27 -13.46 5.37
C GLU A 57 21.32 -13.97 4.36
N GLU A 58 21.24 -13.53 3.11
CA GLU A 58 22.26 -13.77 2.08
C GLU A 58 23.54 -12.91 2.26
N GLY A 59 23.61 -12.09 3.30
CA GLY A 59 24.78 -11.27 3.65
C GLY A 59 24.84 -9.90 2.97
N VAL A 60 23.78 -9.45 2.30
CA VAL A 60 23.72 -8.11 1.70
C VAL A 60 23.53 -7.05 2.79
N ALA A 61 24.26 -5.95 2.69
CA ALA A 61 24.13 -4.82 3.61
C ALA A 61 22.68 -4.31 3.65
N LEU A 62 22.16 -4.02 4.85
CA LEU A 62 20.77 -3.62 5.08
C LEU A 62 20.31 -2.48 4.15
N GLN A 63 21.14 -1.46 3.94
CA GLN A 63 20.84 -0.33 3.05
C GLN A 63 20.57 -0.81 1.62
N GLU A 64 21.45 -1.68 1.12
CA GLU A 64 21.36 -2.21 -0.24
C GLU A 64 20.20 -3.21 -0.37
N ALA A 65 19.96 -4.04 0.64
CA ALA A 65 18.83 -4.96 0.69
C ALA A 65 17.49 -4.21 0.59
N VAL A 66 17.33 -3.11 1.33
CA VAL A 66 16.13 -2.26 1.30
C VAL A 66 15.95 -1.61 -0.08
N LEU A 67 17.04 -1.11 -0.69
CA LEU A 67 16.98 -0.47 -2.00
C LEU A 67 16.62 -1.48 -3.11
N ARG A 68 17.27 -2.66 -3.11
CA ARG A 68 16.98 -3.75 -4.05
C ARG A 68 15.55 -4.24 -3.92
N ALA A 69 15.07 -4.43 -2.68
CA ALA A 69 13.69 -4.84 -2.41
C ALA A 69 12.68 -3.83 -2.99
N GLY A 70 12.89 -2.53 -2.74
CA GLY A 70 12.05 -1.48 -3.29
C GLY A 70 12.01 -1.50 -4.82
N ALA A 71 13.17 -1.60 -5.47
CA ALA A 71 13.27 -1.62 -6.93
C ALA A 71 12.57 -2.83 -7.57
N VAL A 72 12.80 -4.04 -7.04
CA VAL A 72 12.21 -5.28 -7.57
C VAL A 72 10.69 -5.32 -7.35
N ARG A 73 10.22 -4.80 -6.22
CA ARG A 73 8.79 -4.86 -5.84
C ARG A 73 7.95 -3.73 -6.42
N ALA A 74 8.55 -2.59 -6.78
CA ALA A 74 7.83 -1.44 -7.30
C ALA A 74 6.97 -1.77 -8.54
N LYS A 75 7.55 -2.45 -9.53
CA LYS A 75 6.82 -2.82 -10.76
C LYS A 75 5.65 -3.80 -10.50
N PRO A 76 5.85 -4.93 -9.78
CA PRO A 76 4.74 -5.80 -9.39
C PRO A 76 3.63 -5.10 -8.59
N ILE A 77 3.99 -4.25 -7.63
CA ILE A 77 3.03 -3.50 -6.80
C ILE A 77 2.23 -2.51 -7.65
N ALA A 78 2.88 -1.81 -8.58
CA ALA A 78 2.19 -0.91 -9.51
C ALA A 78 1.21 -1.67 -10.40
N LEU A 79 1.60 -2.83 -10.93
CA LEU A 79 0.74 -3.66 -11.79
C LEU A 79 -0.51 -4.15 -11.06
N THR A 80 -0.38 -4.62 -9.81
CA THR A 80 -1.54 -5.07 -9.02
C THR A 80 -2.47 -3.91 -8.68
N GLY A 81 -1.91 -2.75 -8.33
CA GLY A 81 -2.68 -1.54 -8.09
C GLY A 81 -3.44 -1.09 -9.33
N LEU A 82 -2.77 -1.00 -10.48
CA LEU A 82 -3.38 -0.64 -11.77
C LEU A 82 -4.51 -1.59 -12.15
N ALA A 83 -4.31 -2.91 -12.02
CA ALA A 83 -5.35 -3.89 -12.32
C ALA A 83 -6.61 -3.69 -11.45
N ALA A 84 -6.43 -3.46 -10.16
CA ALA A 84 -7.55 -3.22 -9.25
C ALA A 84 -8.25 -1.88 -9.53
N MET A 85 -7.49 -0.82 -9.85
CA MET A 85 -8.07 0.47 -10.24
C MET A 85 -8.88 0.37 -11.54
N LEU A 86 -8.38 -0.34 -12.54
CA LEU A 86 -9.11 -0.58 -13.79
C LEU A 86 -10.42 -1.33 -13.53
N GLY A 87 -10.41 -2.35 -12.68
CA GLY A 87 -11.64 -3.04 -12.28
C GLY A 87 -12.63 -2.12 -11.57
N ALA A 88 -12.14 -1.25 -10.68
CA ALA A 88 -12.96 -0.27 -9.98
C ALA A 88 -13.56 0.79 -10.90
N LEU A 89 -12.89 1.16 -12.01
CA LEU A 89 -13.44 2.11 -12.98
C LEU A 89 -14.74 1.60 -13.62
N PHE A 90 -14.85 0.30 -13.91
CA PHE A 90 -16.09 -0.30 -14.44
C PHE A 90 -17.25 -0.30 -13.43
N ILE A 91 -16.95 -0.19 -12.14
CA ILE A 91 -17.93 -0.20 -11.05
C ILE A 91 -18.38 1.23 -10.71
N LEU A 92 -17.63 2.26 -11.15
CA LEU A 92 -17.85 3.64 -10.77
C LEU A 92 -19.24 4.17 -11.15
N ASP A 93 -19.77 3.72 -12.28
CA ASP A 93 -21.08 4.12 -12.80
C ASP A 93 -22.26 3.49 -12.04
N ASP A 94 -22.01 2.50 -11.17
CA ASP A 94 -23.05 1.85 -10.36
C ASP A 94 -23.38 2.68 -9.10
N PRO A 95 -24.62 3.13 -8.91
CA PRO A 95 -25.00 3.93 -7.73
C PRO A 95 -24.78 3.24 -6.39
N ILE A 96 -24.86 1.91 -6.33
CA ILE A 96 -24.72 1.11 -5.12
C ILE A 96 -23.24 0.92 -4.76
N PHE A 97 -22.41 0.63 -5.77
CA PHE A 97 -21.00 0.29 -5.58
C PHE A 97 -20.02 1.43 -5.87
N SER A 98 -20.50 2.60 -6.28
CA SER A 98 -19.69 3.81 -6.53
C SER A 98 -18.73 4.12 -5.37
N GLY A 99 -19.20 4.06 -4.11
CA GLY A 99 -18.35 4.28 -2.93
C GLY A 99 -17.20 3.27 -2.79
N LEU A 100 -17.43 2.00 -3.13
CA LEU A 100 -16.38 0.97 -3.18
C LEU A 100 -15.35 1.31 -4.25
N ALA A 101 -15.81 1.69 -5.45
CA ALA A 101 -14.94 2.05 -6.56
C ALA A 101 -14.05 3.24 -6.23
N ILE A 102 -14.61 4.29 -5.64
CA ILE A 102 -13.89 5.50 -5.24
C ILE A 102 -12.84 5.17 -4.17
N SER A 103 -13.21 4.40 -3.15
CA SER A 103 -12.28 3.92 -2.12
C SER A 103 -11.09 3.18 -2.72
N LEU A 104 -11.34 2.29 -3.68
CA LEU A 104 -10.27 1.51 -4.32
C LEU A 104 -9.39 2.38 -5.22
N ILE A 105 -9.97 3.23 -6.07
CA ILE A 105 -9.20 4.04 -7.03
C ILE A 105 -8.26 4.99 -6.28
N PHE A 106 -8.82 5.87 -5.45
CA PHE A 106 -8.02 6.88 -4.75
C PHE A 106 -7.18 6.28 -3.64
N GLY A 107 -7.74 5.29 -2.94
CA GLY A 107 -7.03 4.58 -1.89
C GLY A 107 -5.79 3.87 -2.42
N ILE A 108 -5.90 3.09 -3.51
CA ILE A 108 -4.75 2.42 -4.13
C ILE A 108 -3.75 3.43 -4.67
N LEU A 109 -4.21 4.45 -5.38
CA LEU A 109 -3.33 5.46 -5.99
C LEU A 109 -2.40 6.10 -4.95
N VAL A 110 -2.98 6.61 -3.86
CA VAL A 110 -2.22 7.31 -2.81
C VAL A 110 -1.45 6.34 -1.93
N SER A 111 -2.07 5.24 -1.51
CA SER A 111 -1.42 4.28 -0.60
C SER A 111 -0.29 3.50 -1.25
N THR A 112 -0.33 3.26 -2.57
CA THR A 112 0.77 2.58 -3.28
C THR A 112 2.04 3.42 -3.20
N VAL A 113 1.92 4.72 -3.49
CA VAL A 113 3.04 5.66 -3.41
C VAL A 113 3.55 5.75 -1.98
N LEU A 114 2.64 5.93 -1.02
CA LEU A 114 3.02 6.00 0.39
C LEU A 114 3.68 4.71 0.89
N THR A 115 3.18 3.54 0.52
CA THR A 115 3.73 2.24 0.96
C THR A 115 5.16 2.03 0.44
N LEU A 116 5.42 2.38 -0.83
CA LEU A 116 6.75 2.24 -1.43
C LEU A 116 7.80 3.16 -0.79
N VAL A 117 7.39 4.24 -0.12
CA VAL A 117 8.30 5.14 0.60
C VAL A 117 8.35 4.81 2.08
N VAL A 118 7.20 4.69 2.73
CA VAL A 118 7.06 4.57 4.19
C VAL A 118 7.61 3.23 4.68
N ILE A 119 7.34 2.11 4.00
CA ILE A 119 7.80 0.80 4.46
C ILE A 119 9.34 0.70 4.45
N PRO A 120 10.05 1.01 3.34
CA PRO A 120 11.51 1.00 3.33
C PRO A 120 12.14 1.90 4.40
N VAL A 121 11.63 3.13 4.54
CA VAL A 121 12.16 4.12 5.49
C VAL A 121 11.95 3.64 6.93
N MET A 122 10.74 3.19 7.28
CA MET A 122 10.48 2.71 8.63
C MET A 122 11.26 1.43 8.97
N TYR A 123 11.33 0.49 8.03
CA TYR A 123 12.07 -0.75 8.24
C TYR A 123 13.57 -0.46 8.45
N TYR A 124 14.14 0.39 7.60
CA TYR A 124 15.53 0.82 7.72
C TYR A 124 15.80 1.52 9.07
N ALA A 125 14.98 2.51 9.43
CA ALA A 125 15.13 3.24 10.70
C ALA A 125 15.01 2.34 11.93
N TYR A 126 14.14 1.33 11.87
CA TYR A 126 13.97 0.36 12.96
C TYR A 126 15.17 -0.57 13.11
N ARG A 127 15.68 -1.12 12.00
CA ARG A 127 16.84 -2.04 12.01
C ARG A 127 18.15 -1.30 12.32
N TYR A 128 18.33 -0.09 11.80
CA TYR A 128 19.50 0.75 12.09
C TYR A 128 19.66 1.05 13.59
N LYS A 129 18.56 1.25 14.32
CA LYS A 129 18.60 1.46 15.78
C LYS A 129 19.00 0.22 16.59
N ARG A 130 18.92 -0.99 16.00
CA ARG A 130 19.19 -2.25 16.71
C ARG A 130 20.57 -2.82 16.41
N GLU A 131 21.12 -2.54 15.25
CA GLU A 131 22.44 -3.00 14.80
C GLU A 131 23.16 -1.83 14.10
N PRO A 132 23.75 -0.88 14.85
CA PRO A 132 24.70 0.05 14.26
C PRO A 132 25.90 -0.78 13.75
N ALA A 133 26.22 -0.61 12.47
CA ALA A 133 27.29 -1.31 11.77
C ALA A 133 28.63 -1.27 12.52
#